data_AF-A0A0V0GFV1-F1
#
_entry.id   AF-A0A0V0GFV1-F1
#
_cell.length_a   1.000
_cell.length_b   1.000
_cell.length_c   1.000
_cell.angle_alpha   90.00
_cell.angle_beta   90.00
_cell.angle_gamma   90.00
#
_symmetry.space_group_name_H-M   'P 1'
#
loop_
_entity.id
_entity.type
_entity.pdbx_description
1 polymer ?
#
loop_
_entity_poly.entity_id
_entity_poly.type
_entity_poly.pdbx_seq_one_letter_code
_entity_poly.pdbx_strand_id
1 'polypeptide(L)' 'MNSLMIKVCFFLVLISNGYSTKLDSYPPTCQRIECPNYDVIESGKDYEIRRYNSPMWMSTEPIDDISFVSATRTG' A
#
# COMPACT_ATOMS: atom_id res chain seq x y z
N MET A 1 -28.26 -9.99 -36.01
CA MET A 1 -27.19 -9.61 -35.05
C MET A 1 -25.89 -9.54 -35.84
N ASN A 2 -25.38 -8.34 -36.12
CA ASN A 2 -24.32 -8.12 -37.11
C ASN A 2 -22.96 -8.63 -36.56
N SER A 3 -22.12 -9.28 -37.37
CA SER A 3 -20.88 -9.93 -36.87
C SER A 3 -19.87 -8.92 -36.28
N LEU A 4 -19.96 -7.66 -36.72
CA LEU A 4 -19.22 -6.53 -36.17
C LEU A 4 -19.61 -6.24 -34.70
N MET A 5 -20.89 -6.36 -34.37
CA MET A 5 -21.39 -6.11 -33.01
C MET A 5 -20.86 -7.16 -32.02
N ILE A 6 -20.79 -8.43 -32.43
CA ILE A 6 -20.31 -9.52 -31.57
C ILE A 6 -18.81 -9.36 -31.26
N LYS A 7 -17.99 -8.92 -32.24
CA LYS A 7 -16.55 -8.68 -32.04
C LYS A 7 -16.28 -7.49 -31.12
N VAL A 8 -17.06 -6.41 -31.24
CA VAL A 8 -16.95 -5.24 -30.35
C VAL A 8 -17.29 -5.60 -28.91
N CYS A 9 -18.35 -6.38 -28.70
CA CYS A 9 -18.72 -6.85 -27.37
C CYS A 9 -17.64 -7.71 -26.72
N PHE A 10 -17.01 -8.63 -27.47
CA PHE A 10 -15.91 -9.44 -26.97
C PHE A 10 -14.68 -8.60 -26.59
N PHE A 11 -14.33 -7.62 -27.41
CA PHE A 11 -13.21 -6.73 -27.12
C PHE A 11 -13.45 -5.90 -25.86
N LEU A 12 -14.67 -5.38 -25.66
CA LEU A 12 -15.02 -4.59 -24.48
C LEU A 12 -14.96 -5.40 -23.18
N VAL A 13 -15.38 -6.68 -23.20
CA VAL A 13 -15.32 -7.57 -22.02
C VAL A 13 -13.88 -7.90 -21.62
N LEU A 14 -12.96 -7.97 -22.59
CA LEU A 14 -11.53 -8.18 -22.31
C LEU A 14 -10.86 -6.95 -21.68
N ILE A 15 -11.31 -5.74 -22.02
CA ILE A 15 -10.73 -4.49 -21.50
C ILE A 15 -11.26 -4.18 -20.08
N SER A 16 -12.48 -4.60 -19.73
CA SER A 16 -13.10 -4.30 -18.43
C SER A 16 -12.54 -5.08 -17.24
N ASN A 17 -11.77 -6.16 -17.45
CA ASN A 17 -11.25 -7.02 -16.38
C ASN A 17 -9.79 -6.74 -15.96
N GLY A 18 -9.11 -5.72 -16.50
CA GLY A 18 -7.65 -5.65 -16.45
C GLY A 18 -6.98 -4.43 -15.83
N TYR A 19 -7.63 -3.27 -15.73
CA TYR A 19 -6.95 -2.07 -15.21
C TYR A 19 -7.36 -1.75 -13.78
N SER A 20 -6.85 -2.54 -12.84
CA SER A 20 -6.65 -2.04 -11.48
C SER A 20 -5.48 -1.08 -11.52
N THR A 21 -5.75 0.20 -11.80
CA THR A 21 -4.80 1.25 -11.47
C THR A 21 -4.68 1.24 -9.94
N LYS A 22 -3.66 0.57 -9.40
CA LYS A 22 -3.18 0.84 -8.04
C LYS A 22 -2.81 2.31 -8.04
N LEU A 23 -3.77 3.18 -7.72
CA LEU A 23 -3.48 4.51 -7.27
C LEU A 23 -2.73 4.28 -5.95
N ASP A 24 -1.47 4.66 -5.87
CA ASP A 24 -0.70 4.59 -4.61
C ASP A 24 -1.42 5.45 -3.58
N SER A 25 -2.39 4.86 -2.88
CA SER A 25 -3.23 5.54 -1.92
C SER A 25 -2.44 5.62 -0.62
N TYR A 26 -1.61 6.66 -0.52
CA TYR A 26 -0.93 6.97 0.71
C TYR A 26 -1.95 7.45 1.77
N PRO A 27 -1.75 7.11 3.05
CA PRO A 27 -2.49 7.69 4.15
C PRO A 27 -2.46 9.23 4.04
N PRO A 28 -3.54 9.93 4.39
CA PRO A 28 -3.63 11.39 4.22
C PRO A 28 -2.43 12.16 4.79
N THR A 29 -1.83 11.69 5.88
CA THR A 29 -0.62 12.25 6.47
C THR A 29 0.57 12.22 5.50
N CYS A 30 0.81 11.07 4.85
CA CYS A 30 1.91 10.86 3.92
C CYS A 30 1.74 11.59 2.57
N GLN A 31 0.61 12.28 2.35
CA GLN A 31 0.45 13.18 1.20
C GLN A 31 1.21 14.50 1.39
N ARG A 32 1.60 14.84 2.63
CA ARG A 32 2.20 16.14 2.98
C ARG A 32 3.56 16.03 3.67
N ILE A 33 3.91 14.87 4.21
CA ILE A 33 5.20 14.61 4.87
C ILE A 33 5.86 13.38 4.26
N GLU A 34 7.17 13.29 4.41
CA GLU A 34 7.93 12.11 3.98
C GLU A 34 7.53 10.88 4.81
N CYS A 35 7.26 9.77 4.11
CA CYS A 35 6.97 8.47 4.71
C CYS A 35 7.83 7.40 4.01
N PRO A 36 8.19 6.29 4.70
CA PRO A 36 8.83 5.18 4.04
C PRO A 36 7.93 4.63 2.93
N ASN A 37 8.50 4.38 1.74
CA ASN A 37 7.76 3.81 0.63
C ASN A 37 7.41 2.34 0.90
N TYR A 38 6.23 1.90 0.45
CA TYR A 38 5.76 0.52 0.59
C TYR A 38 4.76 0.15 -0.51
N ASP A 39 4.66 -1.15 -0.80
CA ASP A 39 3.62 -1.69 -1.66
C ASP A 39 2.46 -2.21 -0.81
N VAL A 40 1.21 -1.84 -1.16
CA VAL A 40 0.01 -2.47 -0.60
C VAL A 40 -0.21 -3.81 -1.29
N ILE A 41 -0.08 -4.92 -0.55
CA ILE A 41 -0.31 -6.27 -1.08
C ILE A 41 -1.79 -6.63 -0.98
N GLU A 42 -2.42 -6.31 0.15
CA GLU A 42 -3.83 -6.59 0.43
C GLU A 42 -4.40 -5.55 1.41
N SER A 43 -5.66 -5.17 1.24
CA SER A 43 -6.42 -4.37 2.20
C SER A 43 -7.62 -5.19 2.68
N GLY A 44 -7.61 -5.54 3.97
CA GLY A 44 -8.74 -6.16 4.64
C GLY A 44 -9.67 -5.12 5.26
N LYS A 45 -10.68 -5.59 6.00
CA LYS A 45 -11.65 -4.71 6.68
C LYS A 45 -10.98 -3.79 7.71
N ASP A 46 -10.10 -4.36 8.53
CA ASP A 46 -9.49 -3.70 9.69
C ASP A 46 -7.95 -3.81 9.67
N TYR A 47 -7.36 -4.21 8.53
CA TYR A 47 -5.92 -4.38 8.38
C TYR A 47 -5.45 -4.10 6.95
N GLU A 48 -4.15 -3.90 6.80
CA GLU A 48 -3.48 -3.80 5.49
C GLU A 48 -2.16 -4.57 5.54
N ILE A 49 -1.85 -5.30 4.48
CA ILE A 49 -0.56 -5.98 4.30
C ILE A 49 0.35 -5.07 3.47
N ARG A 50 1.40 -4.54 4.11
CA ARG A 50 2.40 -3.64 3.49
C ARG A 50 3.73 -4.35 3.32
N ARG A 51 4.31 -4.27 2.13
CA ARG A 51 5.70 -4.69 1.87
C ARG A 51 6.61 -3.47 1.82
N TYR A 52 7.50 -3.38 2.80
CA TYR A 52 8.61 -2.44 2.80
C TYR A 52 9.82 -3.11 2.13
N ASN A 53 10.34 -2.53 1.06
CA ASN A 53 11.43 -3.13 0.28
C ASN A 53 12.79 -2.97 0.99
N SER A 54 13.35 -1.77 0.98
CA SER A 54 14.65 -1.47 1.57
C SER A 54 14.74 -0.05 2.15
N PRO A 55 13.86 0.32 3.10
CA PRO A 55 14.00 1.59 3.80
C PRO A 55 15.23 1.59 4.73
N MET A 56 15.85 2.76 4.86
CA MET A 56 16.87 3.00 5.88
C MET A 56 16.16 3.37 7.20
N TRP A 57 16.60 2.78 8.31
CA TRP A 57 16.10 3.08 9.64
C TRP A 57 17.24 3.60 10.51
N MET A 58 16.94 4.61 11.31
CA MET A 58 17.81 5.02 12.42
C MET A 58 17.41 4.23 13.66
N SER A 59 18.39 3.75 14.41
CA SER A 59 18.18 2.99 15.64
C SER A 59 19.16 3.45 16.69
N THR A 60 18.78 3.27 17.96
CA THR A 60 19.62 3.56 19.13
C THR A 60 20.03 2.26 19.80
N GLU A 61 20.97 2.33 20.75
CA GLU A 61 21.35 1.19 21.56
C GLU A 61 20.15 0.64 22.35
N PRO A 62 20.15 -0.65 22.74
CA PRO A 62 19.06 -1.21 23.52
C PRO A 62 18.79 -0.41 24.81
N ILE A 63 17.53 -0.08 25.05
CA ILE A 63 17.08 0.59 26.28
C ILE A 63 16.48 -0.48 27.19
N ASP A 64 17.15 -0.75 28.31
CA ASP A 64 16.68 -1.71 29.31
C ASP A 64 15.61 -1.07 30.20
N ASP A 65 14.35 -1.20 29.80
CA ASP A 65 13.17 -0.74 30.53
C ASP A 65 12.03 -1.75 30.33
N ILE A 66 11.14 -1.85 31.32
CA ILE A 66 9.91 -2.66 31.25
C ILE A 66 8.77 -1.91 30.54
N SER A 67 8.86 -0.58 30.44
CA SER A 67 7.81 0.29 29.91
C SER A 67 8.13 0.74 28.49
N PHE A 68 7.30 0.32 27.53
CA PHE A 68 7.37 0.76 26.14
C PHE A 68 7.29 2.30 26.00
N VAL A 69 6.43 2.94 26.79
CA VAL A 69 6.23 4.40 26.75
C VAL A 69 7.47 5.13 27.26
N SER A 70 8.10 4.63 28.32
CA SER A 70 9.31 5.20 28.89
C SER A 70 10.48 5.08 27.91
N ALA A 71 10.74 3.87 27.41
CA ALA A 71 11.80 3.59 26.46
C ALA A 71 11.69 4.42 25.18
N THR A 72 10.48 4.56 24.61
CA THR A 72 10.26 5.34 23.37
C THR A 72 10.42 6.85 23.58
N ARG A 73 10.35 7.35 24.83
CA ARG A 73 10.52 8.77 25.13
C ARG A 73 11.99 9.17 25.30
N THR A 74 12.85 8.22 25.67
CA THR A 74 14.27 8.43 25.97
C THR A 74 15.21 7.97 24.85
N GLY A 75 14.71 7.20 23.89
CA GLY A 75 15.46 6.77 22.70
C GLY A 75 15.51 7.84 21.62
#